data_AF-A0A352E0F2-F1
#
_entry.id   AF-A0A352E0F2-F1
#
_cell.length_a   1.000
_cell.length_b   1.000
_cell.length_c   1.000
_cell.angle_alpha   90.00
_cell.angle_beta   90.00
_cell.angle_gamma   90.00
#
_symmetry.space_group_name_H-M   'P 1'
#
loop_
_entity.id
_entity.type
_entity.pdbx_description
1 polymer ?
#
loop_
_entity_poly.entity_id
_entity_poly.type
_entity_poly.pdbx_seq_one_letter_code
_entity_poly.pdbx_strand_id
1 'polypeptide(L)'
;MVHNPDRSTKAVFSIYEKDDWAAGYDLVIHDECSADVTDRPYVARILQAHRDGVPAVNLHCAMHSYRWSDFRQPVPVGNDNAGWYEMLGLQSTGHGPQAPIDVTYTGTAHPVTRGLSSWRTINEELYNN
;
A
#
# COMPACT_ATOMS: atom_id res chain seq x y z
N MET A 1 -6.22 4.07 15.97
CA MET A 1 -6.15 5.00 14.83
C MET A 1 -4.97 5.92 15.05
N VAL A 2 -4.06 6.02 14.08
CA VAL A 2 -2.91 6.92 14.10
C VAL A 2 -3.09 7.87 12.92
N HIS A 3 -2.89 9.17 13.13
CA HIS A 3 -3.12 10.20 12.12
C HIS A 3 -1.94 11.18 12.08
N ASN A 4 -1.50 11.50 10.88
CA ASN A 4 -0.53 12.55 10.61
C ASN A 4 -1.19 13.59 9.69
N PRO A 5 -1.24 14.88 10.06
CA PRO A 5 -1.85 15.92 9.23
C PRO A 5 -0.99 16.34 8.01
N ASP A 6 0.22 15.81 7.85
CA ASP A 6 1.07 16.05 6.69
C ASP A 6 0.38 15.57 5.41
N ARG A 7 0.20 16.51 4.47
CA ARG A 7 -0.47 16.27 3.18
C ARG A 7 0.53 16.07 2.03
N SER A 8 1.82 16.03 2.34
CA SER A 8 2.88 15.74 1.38
C SER A 8 3.11 14.24 1.24
N THR A 9 4.01 13.89 0.33
CA THR A 9 4.50 12.53 0.11
C THR A 9 5.47 12.04 1.19
N LYS A 10 5.72 12.83 2.24
CA LYS A 10 6.77 12.60 3.25
C LYS A 10 6.23 12.28 4.65
N ALA A 11 4.93 12.05 4.77
CA ALA A 11 4.30 11.75 6.05
C ALA A 11 4.96 10.52 6.72
N VAL A 12 5.34 10.66 7.98
CA VAL A 12 5.86 9.58 8.83
C VAL A 12 5.04 9.44 10.11
N PHE A 13 5.00 8.25 10.69
CA PHE A 13 4.19 7.94 11.87
C PHE A 13 5.09 7.41 12.98
N SER A 14 5.13 8.11 14.11
CA SER A 14 6.00 7.76 15.24
C SER A 14 5.68 6.40 15.86
N ILE A 15 4.50 5.84 15.61
CA ILE A 15 4.16 4.50 16.07
C ILE A 15 5.13 3.46 15.50
N TYR A 16 5.55 3.62 14.23
CA TYR A 16 6.45 2.69 13.55
C TYR A 16 7.92 2.80 14.02
N GLU A 17 8.23 3.68 14.97
CA GLU A 17 9.56 3.75 15.58
C GLU A 17 9.78 2.67 16.65
N LYS A 18 8.71 1.97 17.06
CA LYS A 18 8.76 0.84 18.00
C LYS A 18 8.75 -0.48 17.25
N ASP A 19 9.51 -1.47 17.72
CA ASP A 19 9.56 -2.78 17.07
C ASP A 19 8.26 -3.59 17.29
N ASP A 20 7.54 -3.33 18.39
CA ASP A 20 6.26 -3.96 18.75
C ASP A 20 5.04 -3.09 18.40
N TRP A 21 5.18 -2.16 17.45
CA TRP A 21 4.14 -1.17 17.13
C TRP A 21 2.77 -1.79 16.80
N ALA A 22 2.77 -3.00 16.23
CA ALA A 22 1.56 -3.71 15.84
C ALA A 22 0.97 -4.59 16.97
N ALA A 23 1.60 -4.63 18.15
CA ALA A 23 1.11 -5.45 19.25
C ALA A 23 -0.30 -5.03 19.70
N GLY A 24 -1.19 -6.01 19.79
CA GLY A 24 -2.60 -5.79 20.15
C GLY A 24 -3.51 -5.37 18.98
N TYR A 25 -3.01 -5.36 17.75
CA TYR A 25 -3.83 -5.19 16.55
C TYR A 25 -3.99 -6.51 15.80
N ASP A 26 -5.23 -6.89 15.51
CA ASP A 26 -5.53 -8.07 14.67
C ASP A 26 -5.35 -7.81 13.17
N LEU A 27 -5.31 -6.53 12.77
CA LEU A 27 -5.23 -6.06 11.40
C LEU A 27 -4.71 -4.61 11.38
N VAL A 28 -3.94 -4.27 10.36
CA VAL A 28 -3.54 -2.88 10.06
C VAL A 28 -4.17 -2.43 8.75
N ILE A 29 -4.68 -1.20 8.73
CA ILE A 29 -5.14 -0.54 7.52
C ILE A 29 -4.15 0.57 7.20
N HIS A 30 -3.48 0.46 6.06
CA HIS A 30 -2.60 1.48 5.50
C HIS A 30 -3.41 2.39 4.58
N ASP A 31 -3.37 3.68 4.88
CA ASP A 31 -4.01 4.76 4.11
C ASP A 31 -3.06 5.98 4.00
N GLU A 32 -1.77 5.75 4.26
CA GLU A 32 -0.75 6.78 4.14
C GLU A 32 -0.31 7.04 2.70
N CYS A 33 0.08 8.28 2.43
CA CYS A 33 0.66 8.68 1.15
C CYS A 33 2.15 8.99 1.31
N SER A 34 2.92 8.01 1.76
CA SER A 34 4.33 8.15 2.17
C SER A 34 5.32 7.81 1.05
N ALA A 35 5.02 8.28 -0.17
CA ALA A 35 5.76 7.92 -1.37
C ALA A 35 7.26 8.29 -1.35
N ASP A 36 7.61 9.41 -0.74
CA ASP A 36 8.97 9.95 -0.67
C ASP A 36 9.68 9.58 0.65
N VAL A 37 9.09 8.72 1.47
CA VAL A 37 9.73 8.20 2.69
C VAL A 37 10.65 7.05 2.30
N THR A 38 11.96 7.26 2.46
CA THR A 38 13.01 6.31 2.03
C THR A 38 13.90 5.83 3.17
N ASP A 39 13.52 6.13 4.42
CA ASP A 39 14.25 5.69 5.61
C ASP A 39 14.13 4.16 5.78
N ARG A 40 15.23 3.46 5.53
CA ARG A 40 15.24 1.99 5.46
C ARG A 40 14.85 1.33 6.78
N PRO A 41 15.39 1.75 7.95
CA PRO A 41 14.95 1.18 9.24
C PRO A 41 13.46 1.37 9.51
N TYR A 42 12.89 2.53 9.21
CA TYR A 42 11.47 2.80 9.35
C TYR A 42 10.62 1.87 8.50
N VAL A 43 10.92 1.77 7.19
CA VAL A 43 10.18 0.88 6.28
C VAL A 43 10.36 -0.59 6.69
N ALA A 44 11.56 -0.99 7.09
CA ALA A 44 11.85 -2.36 7.52
C ALA A 44 11.00 -2.78 8.73
N ARG A 45 10.76 -1.91 9.72
CA ARG A 45 9.89 -2.22 10.87
C ARG A 45 8.43 -2.44 10.47
N ILE A 46 7.92 -1.68 9.50
CA ILE A 46 6.57 -1.88 8.98
C ILE A 46 6.48 -3.23 8.29
N LEU A 47 7.42 -3.50 7.38
CA LEU A 47 7.48 -4.77 6.64
C LEU A 47 7.64 -5.97 7.58
N GLN A 48 8.43 -5.83 8.64
CA GLN A 48 8.67 -6.92 9.58
C GLN A 48 7.40 -7.36 10.31
N ALA A 49 6.57 -6.42 10.78
CA ALA A 49 5.30 -6.76 11.42
C ALA A 49 4.40 -7.63 10.51
N HIS A 50 4.34 -7.30 9.22
CA HIS A 50 3.55 -8.08 8.25
C HIS A 50 4.19 -9.43 7.90
N ARG A 51 5.53 -9.50 7.83
CA ARG A 51 6.24 -10.78 7.70
C ARG A 51 6.01 -11.69 8.90
N ASP A 52 5.87 -11.12 10.09
CA ASP A 52 5.58 -11.83 11.34
C ASP A 52 4.10 -12.22 11.47
N GLY A 53 3.28 -11.91 10.45
CA GLY A 53 1.92 -12.41 10.32
C GLY A 53 0.81 -11.41 10.64
N VAL A 54 1.14 -10.15 10.92
CA VAL A 54 0.11 -9.10 11.06
C VAL A 54 -0.57 -8.88 9.72
N PRO A 55 -1.89 -9.06 9.59
CA PRO A 55 -2.60 -8.82 8.33
C PRO A 55 -2.60 -7.34 7.94
N ALA A 56 -2.71 -7.07 6.63
CA ALA A 56 -2.78 -5.70 6.08
C ALA A 56 -3.96 -5.54 5.12
N VAL A 57 -4.61 -4.37 5.18
CA VAL A 57 -5.43 -3.81 4.09
C VAL A 57 -4.78 -2.51 3.65
N ASN A 58 -4.54 -2.35 2.36
CA ASN A 58 -3.85 -1.18 1.83
C ASN A 58 -4.81 -0.40 0.91
N LEU A 59 -4.95 0.89 1.15
CA LEU A 59 -5.91 1.75 0.48
C LEU A 59 -5.19 2.80 -0.36
N HIS A 60 -5.66 2.99 -1.60
CA HIS A 60 -5.30 4.11 -2.46
C HIS A 60 -3.79 4.44 -2.45
N CYS A 61 -3.38 5.61 -1.95
CA CYS A 61 -1.99 6.07 -2.03
C CYS A 61 -1.00 5.19 -1.24
N ALA A 62 -1.47 4.34 -0.32
CA ALA A 62 -0.61 3.36 0.34
C ALA A 62 0.10 2.45 -0.68
N MET A 63 -0.53 2.18 -1.83
CA MET A 63 0.10 1.44 -2.95
C MET A 63 1.39 2.10 -3.48
N HIS A 64 1.50 3.42 -3.34
CA HIS A 64 2.62 4.22 -3.81
C HIS A 64 3.61 4.59 -2.71
N SER A 65 3.46 4.07 -1.50
CA SER A 65 4.36 4.40 -0.39
C SER A 65 5.75 3.77 -0.56
N TYR A 66 6.74 4.39 0.06
CA TYR A 66 8.10 3.85 0.23
C TYR A 66 8.82 3.53 -1.08
N ARG A 67 8.88 4.51 -1.99
CA ARG A 67 9.50 4.34 -3.32
C ARG A 67 10.86 5.02 -3.35
N TRP A 68 11.91 4.28 -3.68
CA TRP A 68 13.24 4.85 -3.88
C TRP A 68 14.00 4.17 -5.02
N SER A 69 15.15 4.76 -5.36
CA SER A 69 15.90 4.45 -6.58
C SER A 69 15.06 4.72 -7.84
N ASP A 70 15.39 4.08 -8.96
CA ASP A 70 14.58 4.17 -10.18
C ASP A 70 13.35 3.26 -10.10
N PHE A 71 12.41 3.61 -9.23
CA PHE A 71 11.16 2.86 -9.01
C PHE A 71 10.21 2.88 -10.22
N ARG A 72 10.54 3.63 -11.27
CA ARG A 72 9.78 3.63 -12.54
C ARG A 72 10.14 2.45 -13.42
N GLN A 73 11.26 1.77 -13.14
CA GLN A 73 11.62 0.51 -13.76
C GLN A 73 11.16 -0.66 -12.88
N PRO A 74 10.92 -1.84 -13.46
CA PRO A 74 10.64 -3.04 -12.69
C PRO A 74 11.74 -3.28 -11.64
N VAL A 75 11.33 -3.38 -10.38
CA VAL A 75 12.24 -3.65 -9.26
C VAL A 75 12.41 -5.16 -9.12
N PRO A 76 13.63 -5.71 -9.21
CA PRO A 76 13.88 -7.12 -8.95
C PRO A 76 13.43 -7.56 -7.55
N VAL A 77 12.80 -8.72 -7.47
CA VAL A 77 12.45 -9.37 -6.19
C VAL A 77 13.71 -9.57 -5.36
N GLY A 78 13.63 -9.28 -4.07
CA GLY A 78 14.72 -9.35 -3.10
C GLY A 78 15.62 -8.11 -3.04
N ASN A 79 15.44 -7.12 -3.93
CA ASN A 79 16.15 -5.85 -3.81
C ASN A 79 15.69 -5.08 -2.57
N ASP A 80 16.56 -4.19 -2.10
CA ASP A 80 16.28 -3.37 -0.91
C ASP A 80 15.01 -2.53 -1.05
N ASN A 81 14.73 -2.00 -2.25
CA ASN A 81 13.54 -1.22 -2.58
C ASN A 81 12.31 -2.05 -3.03
N ALA A 82 12.39 -3.39 -2.96
CA ALA A 82 11.29 -4.27 -3.38
C ALA A 82 10.28 -4.54 -2.27
N GLY A 83 10.68 -4.37 -0.99
CA GLY A 83 9.95 -4.95 0.14
C GLY A 83 8.48 -4.52 0.26
N TRP A 84 8.16 -3.27 -0.05
CA TRP A 84 6.76 -2.81 -0.06
C TRP A 84 5.97 -3.45 -1.20
N TYR A 85 6.53 -3.47 -2.42
CA TYR A 85 5.89 -4.09 -3.58
C TYR A 85 5.68 -5.60 -3.39
N GLU A 86 6.60 -6.28 -2.73
CA GLU A 86 6.46 -7.69 -2.37
C GLU A 86 5.31 -7.93 -1.38
N MET A 87 5.15 -7.06 -0.38
CA MET A 87 4.01 -7.16 0.53
C MET A 87 2.67 -6.94 -0.21
N LEU A 88 2.64 -5.97 -1.13
CA LEU A 88 1.45 -5.67 -1.91
C LEU A 88 1.15 -6.74 -2.98
N GLY A 89 2.18 -7.47 -3.42
CA GLY A 89 2.13 -8.35 -4.59
C GLY A 89 2.11 -7.62 -5.94
N LEU A 90 2.33 -6.30 -5.94
CA LEU A 90 2.38 -5.47 -7.15
C LEU A 90 3.27 -4.23 -6.93
N GLN A 91 3.94 -3.79 -7.99
CA GLN A 91 4.66 -2.52 -8.02
C GLN A 91 3.76 -1.46 -8.66
N SER A 92 3.31 -0.48 -7.88
CA SER A 92 2.48 0.63 -8.40
C SER A 92 3.28 1.92 -8.42
N THR A 93 3.53 2.46 -9.61
CA THR A 93 4.50 3.56 -9.82
C THR A 93 3.85 4.91 -10.14
N GLY A 94 2.56 4.90 -10.49
CA GLY A 94 1.75 6.09 -10.72
C GLY A 94 0.37 5.73 -11.27
N HIS A 95 -0.32 6.72 -11.83
CA HIS A 95 -1.67 6.56 -12.36
C HIS A 95 -1.94 7.48 -13.55
N GLY A 96 -2.97 7.14 -14.32
CA GLY A 96 -3.52 8.00 -15.37
C GLY A 96 -4.34 9.18 -14.81
N PRO A 97 -4.91 10.02 -15.69
CA PRO A 97 -5.88 11.03 -15.27
C PRO A 97 -7.12 10.38 -14.66
N GLN A 98 -7.84 11.14 -13.83
CA GLN A 98 -9.09 10.67 -13.23
C GLN A 98 -10.17 10.44 -14.29
N ALA A 99 -10.76 9.25 -14.26
CA ALA A 99 -11.87 8.88 -15.14
C ALA A 99 -12.78 7.85 -14.46
N PRO A 100 -14.04 7.71 -14.90
CA PRO A 100 -14.89 6.62 -14.45
C PRO A 100 -14.37 5.26 -14.92
N ILE A 101 -14.12 4.35 -13.98
CA ILE A 101 -13.54 3.02 -14.21
C ILE A 101 -14.63 1.95 -14.09
N ASP A 102 -14.69 1.03 -15.05
CA ASP A 102 -15.59 -0.13 -15.00
C ASP A 102 -14.92 -1.25 -14.17
N VAL A 103 -15.55 -1.61 -13.05
CA VAL A 103 -15.08 -2.66 -12.15
C VAL A 103 -15.80 -3.96 -12.49
N THR A 104 -15.02 -5.02 -12.75
CA THR A 104 -15.52 -6.37 -12.99
C THR A 104 -14.88 -7.36 -12.02
N TYR A 105 -15.61 -8.43 -11.67
CA TYR A 105 -15.13 -9.43 -10.72
C TYR A 105 -14.79 -10.74 -11.44
N THR A 106 -13.54 -11.19 -11.32
CA THR A 106 -13.06 -12.44 -11.94
C THR A 106 -13.24 -13.67 -11.05
N GLY A 107 -13.22 -13.51 -9.72
CA GLY A 107 -13.33 -14.60 -8.75
C GLY A 107 -14.60 -14.50 -7.90
N THR A 108 -15.78 -14.74 -8.47
CA THR A 108 -17.09 -14.50 -7.81
C THR A 108 -17.38 -15.41 -6.61
N ALA A 109 -16.63 -16.50 -6.43
CA ALA A 109 -16.78 -17.40 -5.29
C ALA A 109 -16.04 -16.92 -4.02
N HIS A 110 -15.06 -16.01 -4.17
CA HIS A 110 -14.22 -15.54 -3.07
C HIS A 110 -15.05 -14.77 -2.03
N PRO A 111 -14.80 -14.91 -0.71
CA PRO A 111 -15.60 -14.24 0.31
C PRO A 111 -15.73 -12.73 0.14
N VAL A 112 -14.67 -12.06 -0.35
CA VAL A 112 -14.66 -10.60 -0.59
C VAL A 112 -15.59 -10.17 -1.73
N THR A 113 -15.77 -11.01 -2.75
CA THR A 113 -16.49 -10.64 -3.99
C THR A 113 -17.84 -11.33 -4.13
N ARG A 114 -18.14 -12.30 -3.26
CA ARG A 114 -19.40 -13.05 -3.30
C ARG A 114 -20.59 -12.11 -3.10
N GLY A 115 -21.52 -12.15 -4.05
CA GLY A 115 -22.72 -11.32 -4.04
C GLY A 115 -22.52 -9.90 -4.59
N LEU A 116 -21.30 -9.51 -4.96
CA LEU A 116 -21.04 -8.24 -5.63
C LEU A 116 -21.30 -8.36 -7.13
N SER A 117 -21.76 -7.26 -7.72
CA SER A 117 -22.02 -7.13 -9.16
C SER A 117 -21.17 -6.01 -9.74
N SER A 118 -20.76 -6.16 -11.01
CA SER A 118 -19.98 -5.16 -11.73
C SER A 118 -20.65 -3.79 -11.66
N TRP A 119 -19.84 -2.74 -11.55
CA TRP A 119 -20.30 -1.36 -11.37
C TRP A 119 -19.28 -0.39 -11.95
N ARG A 120 -19.65 0.88 -12.03
CA ARG A 120 -18.78 1.95 -12.54
C ARG A 120 -18.51 2.97 -11.44
N THR A 121 -17.25 3.33 -11.26
CA THR A 121 -16.84 4.33 -10.28
C THR A 121 -17.24 5.75 -10.71
N ILE A 122 -17.14 6.70 -9.78
CA ILE A 122 -16.98 8.12 -10.15
C ILE A 122 -15.61 8.35 -10.80
N ASN A 123 -15.21 9.60 -11.03
CA ASN A 123 -13.87 9.91 -11.48
C ASN A 123 -12.84 9.44 -10.45
N GLU A 124 -12.03 8.45 -10.83
CA GLU A 124 -11.03 7.81 -9.99
C GLU A 124 -9.71 7.62 -10.75
N GLU A 125 -8.63 7.38 -10.03
CA GLU A 125 -7.29 7.18 -10.59
C GLU A 125 -7.02 5.69 -10.82
N LEU A 126 -6.83 5.28 -12.08
CA LEU A 126 -6.41 3.92 -12.40
C LEU A 126 -4.90 3.81 -12.30
N TYR A 127 -4.44 2.99 -11.36
CA TYR A 127 -3.01 2.83 -11.06
C TYR A 127 -2.34 1.90 -12.09
N ASN A 128 -1.16 2.33 -12.53
CA ASN A 128 -0.34 1.62 -13.50
C ASN A 128 0.83 0.92 -12.79
N ASN A 129 1.14 -0.28 -13.27
CA ASN A 129 2.29 -1.09 -12.85
C ASN A 129 3.29 -1.27 -13.99
#